data_AF-A0A076MT08-F1
#
_entry.id   AF-A0A076MT08-F1
#
_cell.length_a   1.000
_cell.length_b   1.000
_cell.length_c   1.000
_cell.angle_alpha   90.00
_cell.angle_beta   90.00
_cell.angle_gamma   90.00
#
_symmetry.space_group_name_H-M   'P 1'
#
loop_
_entity.id
_entity.type
_entity.pdbx_description
1 polymer ?
#
loop_
_entity_poly.entity_id
_entity_poly.type
_entity_poly.pdbx_seq_one_letter_code
_entity_poly.pdbx_strand_id
1 'polypeptide(L)' 'MHQPDLADRRQRFGELLRYGTSLPGRLNELAILVVARHWTAQLERSVHAKAALGAELSPEHRRPAAR' A
#
# COMPACT_ATOMS: atom_id res chain seq x y z
N MET A 1 7.69 -7.83 -16.47
CA MET A 1 9.03 -7.93 -15.85
C MET A 1 9.60 -9.29 -16.20
N HIS A 2 10.86 -9.35 -16.64
CA HIS A 2 11.52 -10.60 -17.03
C HIS A 2 12.68 -10.99 -16.09
N GLN A 3 12.69 -10.44 -14.87
CA GLN A 3 13.64 -10.79 -13.81
C GLN A 3 12.86 -11.13 -12.53
N PRO A 4 12.71 -12.42 -12.17
CA PRO A 4 11.86 -12.85 -11.05
C PRO A 4 12.36 -12.29 -9.71
N ASP A 5 13.67 -12.31 -9.45
CA ASP A 5 14.24 -11.82 -8.19
C ASP A 5 13.96 -10.33 -7.96
N LEU A 6 13.94 -9.52 -9.03
CA LEU A 6 13.60 -8.11 -8.93
C LEU A 6 12.12 -7.91 -8.62
N ALA A 7 11.25 -8.69 -9.27
CA ALA A 7 9.82 -8.64 -9.01
C ALA A 7 9.52 -8.97 -7.54
N ASP A 8 10.19 -10.00 -7.01
CA ASP A 8 10.04 -10.45 -5.62
C ASP A 8 10.49 -9.38 -4.62
N ARG A 9 11.66 -8.78 -4.85
CA ARG A 9 12.16 -7.68 -4.01
C ARG A 9 11.26 -6.45 -4.09
N ARG A 10 10.75 -6.09 -5.27
CA ARG A 10 9.82 -4.98 -5.45
C ARG A 10 8.52 -5.23 -4.68
N GLN A 11 8.00 -6.46 -4.72
CA GLN A 11 6.78 -6.82 -4.01
C GLN A 11 6.95 -6.67 -2.50
N ARG A 12 8.01 -7.25 -1.92
CA ARG A 12 8.30 -7.16 -0.48
C ARG A 12 8.52 -5.72 -0.02
N PHE A 13 9.19 -4.92 -0.85
CA PHE A 13 9.37 -3.50 -0.58
C PHE A 13 8.03 -2.75 -0.55
N GLY A 14 7.15 -3.00 -1.52
CA GLY A 14 5.81 -2.43 -1.56
C GLY A 14 4.96 -2.83 -0.34
N GLU A 15 5.04 -4.09 0.09
CA GLU A 15 4.37 -4.59 1.30
C GLU A 15 4.84 -3.84 2.55
N LEU A 16 6.15 -3.67 2.72
CA LEU A 16 6.72 -2.91 3.84
C LEU A 16 6.23 -1.46 3.83
N LEU A 17 6.22 -0.79 2.67
CA LEU A 17 5.74 0.59 2.56
C LEU A 17 4.23 0.72 2.81
N ARG A 18 3.45 -0.35 2.60
CA ARG A 18 1.99 -0.33 2.77
C ARG A 18 1.54 -0.71 4.18
N TYR A 19 2.21 -1.66 4.82
CA TYR A 19 1.78 -2.21 6.11
C TYR A 19 2.76 -1.95 7.25
N GLY A 20 4.04 -1.67 6.96
CA GLY A 20 5.08 -1.37 7.94
C GLY A 20 5.09 0.07 8.46
N THR A 21 4.02 0.83 8.24
CA THR A 21 3.94 2.26 8.59
C THR A 21 3.14 2.47 9.88
N SER A 22 3.27 3.64 10.50
CA SER A 22 2.36 4.08 11.58
C SER A 22 1.05 4.68 11.09
N LEU A 23 0.85 4.82 9.77
CA LEU A 23 -0.35 5.43 9.23
C LEU A 23 -1.54 4.45 9.28
N PRO A 24 -2.76 4.93 9.58
CA PRO A 24 -3.98 4.16 9.38
C PRO A 24 -4.12 3.69 7.93
N GLY A 25 -4.74 2.52 7.73
CA GLY A 25 -4.95 1.94 6.39
C GLY A 25 -5.55 2.92 5.39
N ARG A 26 -6.59 3.68 5.78
CA ARG A 26 -7.20 4.72 4.93
C ARG A 26 -6.21 5.79 4.45
N LEU A 27 -5.26 6.19 5.30
CA LEU A 27 -4.28 7.22 4.96
C LEU A 27 -3.17 6.65 4.07
N ASN A 28 -2.80 5.38 4.25
CA ASN A 28 -1.91 4.69 3.32
C ASN A 28 -2.53 4.54 1.93
N GLU A 29 -3.77 4.08 1.84
CA GLU A 29 -4.44 3.94 0.54
C GLU A 29 -4.62 5.29 -0.15
N LEU A 30 -4.93 6.36 0.60
CA LEU A 30 -4.97 7.72 0.06
C LEU A 30 -3.60 8.15 -0.49
N ALA A 31 -2.52 7.94 0.26
CA ALA A 31 -1.17 8.27 -0.19
C ALA A 31 -0.81 7.53 -1.48
N ILE A 32 -1.13 6.23 -1.56
CA ILE A 32 -0.89 5.42 -2.76
C ILE A 32 -1.71 5.93 -3.95
N LEU A 33 -3.00 6.25 -3.75
CA LEU A 33 -3.86 6.78 -4.81
C LEU A 33 -3.37 8.14 -5.34
N VAL A 34 -2.88 9.02 -4.47
CA VAL A 34 -2.29 10.32 -4.87
C VAL A 34 -1.05 10.10 -5.73
N VAL A 35 -0.15 9.21 -5.32
CA VAL A 35 1.06 8.88 -6.09
C VAL A 35 0.71 8.22 -7.41
N ALA A 36 -0.26 7.28 -7.42
CA ALA A 36 -0.76 6.64 -8.64
C ALA A 36 -1.48 7.63 -9.57
N ARG A 37 -2.07 8.71 -9.04
CA ARG A 37 -2.59 9.82 -9.86
C ARG A 37 -1.47 10.61 -10.48
N HIS A 38 -0.48 11.03 -9.68
CA HIS A 38 0.64 11.83 -10.12
C HIS A 38 1.44 11.16 -11.25
N TRP A 39 1.74 9.87 -11.11
CA TRP A 39 2.49 9.10 -12.12
C TRP A 39 1.62 8.47 -13.20
N THR A 40 0.32 8.73 -13.20
CA THR A 40 -0.62 8.10 -14.15
C THR A 40 -0.54 6.57 -14.14
N ALA A 41 -0.30 5.96 -12.98
CA ALA A 41 -0.23 4.50 -12.82
C ALA A 41 -1.65 3.89 -12.72
N GLN A 42 -2.24 3.47 -13.85
CA GLN A 42 -3.63 2.98 -13.88
C GLN A 42 -3.81 1.67 -13.12
N LEU A 43 -2.86 0.75 -13.21
CA LEU A 43 -2.92 -0.53 -12.49
C LEU A 43 -3.03 -0.27 -10.98
N GLU A 44 -2.08 0.46 -10.43
CA GLU A 44 -2.05 0.80 -9.00
C GLU A 44 -3.33 1.53 -8.59
N ARG A 45 -3.78 2.50 -9.39
CA ARG A 45 -5.04 3.22 -9.12
C ARG A 45 -6.24 2.27 -9.06
N SER A 46 -6.35 1.32 -9.98
CA SER A 46 -7.48 0.37 -10.02
C SER A 46 -7.49 -0.60 -8.84
N VAL A 47 -6.30 -1.08 -8.43
CA VAL A 47 -6.14 -2.02 -7.32
C VAL A 47 -6.40 -1.32 -5.99
N HIS A 48 -5.82 -0.13 -5.81
CA HIS A 48 -5.88 0.60 -4.55
C HIS A 48 -7.20 1.33 -4.34
N ALA A 49 -7.93 1.68 -5.41
CA ALA A 49 -9.28 2.24 -5.24
C ALA A 49 -10.23 1.24 -4.55
N LYS A 50 -10.13 -0.05 -4.90
CA LYS A 50 -10.91 -1.12 -4.23
C LYS A 50 -10.46 -1.32 -2.79
N ALA A 51 -9.15 -1.30 -2.55
CA ALA A 51 -8.60 -1.46 -1.21
C ALA A 51 -8.95 -0.29 -0.27
N ALA A 52 -8.96 0.95 -0.78
CA ALA A 52 -9.36 2.14 -0.03
C ALA A 52 -10.78 2.03 0.54
N LEU A 53 -11.72 1.52 -0.27
CA LEU A 53 -13.11 1.27 0.16
C LEU A 53 -13.20 0.19 1.25
N GLY A 54 -12.32 -0.82 1.22
CA GLY A 54 -12.24 -1.85 2.26
C GLY A 54 -11.52 -1.38 3.53
N ALA A 55 -10.59 -0.44 3.41
CA ALA A 55 -9.78 0.06 4.53
C ALA A 55 -10.58 0.91 5.54
N GLU A 56 -11.79 1.34 5.19
CA GLU A 56 -12.75 1.98 6.12
C GLU A 56 -13.33 0.98 7.14
N LEU A 57 -13.22 -0.33 6.89
CA LEU A 57 -13.82 -1.39 7.71
C LEU A 57 -12.86 -2.05 8.71
N SER A 58 -11.59 -1.64 8.78
CA SER A 58 -10.68 -2.10 9.84
C SER A 58 -10.75 -1.12 11.01
N PRO A 59 -11.42 -1.48 12.13
CA PRO A 59 -11.26 -0.74 13.35
C PRO A 59 -9.83 -0.96 13.84
N GLU A 60 -9.27 0.07 14.49
CA GLU A 60 -8.22 -0.09 15.50
C GLU A 60 -6.82 -0.47 14.99
N HIS A 61 -5.95 0.54 14.99
CA HIS A 61 -4.51 0.38 15.09
C HIS A 61 -4.12 -0.50 16.29
N ARG A 62 -3.76 -1.75 16.04
CA ARG A 62 -2.98 -2.52 17.00
C ARG A 62 -1.48 -2.33 16.74
N ARG A 63 -0.80 -1.54 17.59
CA ARG A 63 0.65 -1.69 17.91
C ARG A 63 0.76 -2.50 19.21
N PRO A 64 1.79 -3.36 19.43
CA PRO A 64 3.20 -2.97 19.64
C PRO A 64 4.20 -4.00 19.02
N ALA A 65 5.53 -3.91 19.04
CA ALA A 65 6.53 -3.06 19.69
C ALA A 65 7.73 -2.90 18.72
N ALA A 66 8.45 -1.78 18.84
CA ALA A 66 9.80 -1.68 18.31
C ALA A 66 10.69 -2.79 18.92
N ARG A 67 11.54 -3.38 18.08
CA ARG A 67 12.78 -4.05 18.49
C ARG A 67 13.93 -3.33 17.82
#